data_AF-A0A497MGP9-F1
#
_entry.id   AF-A0A497MGP9-F1
#
_cell.length_a   1.000
_cell.length_b   1.000
_cell.length_c   1.000
_cell.angle_alpha   90.00
_cell.angle_beta   90.00
_cell.angle_gamma   90.00
#
_symmetry.space_group_name_H-M   'P 1'
#
loop_
_entity.id
_entity.type
_entity.pdbx_description
1 polymer ?
#
loop_
_entity_poly.entity_id
_entity_poly.type
_entity_poly.pdbx_seq_one_letter_code
_entity_poly.pdbx_strand_id
1 'polypeptide(L)'
;MICLRSYIEEVDFETIKQRFDAFWDREVLDRPLIHITAPRKPRRNVTLPAVRTLEEKWTNIDYILKKVELYLESTVFLGDAIPEYWPNLGPNQLAAFLGGELVFLDELTSWVKPFIDELEGFNPVLDESNKWWRLMSEIM
;
A
#
# COMPACT_ATOMS: atom_id res chain seq x y z
N MET A 1 18.38 -3.45 15.11
CA MET A 1 17.80 -2.17 15.56
C MET A 1 17.69 -1.27 14.33
N ILE A 2 16.56 -1.35 13.63
CA ILE A 2 16.30 -0.51 12.44
C ILE A 2 15.94 0.86 13.00
N CYS A 3 16.81 1.85 12.82
CA CYS A 3 16.50 3.23 13.11
C CYS A 3 15.44 3.67 12.09
N LEU A 4 14.16 3.62 12.46
CA LEU A 4 13.10 4.18 11.62
C LEU A 4 13.31 5.70 11.62
N ARG A 5 13.86 6.21 10.52
CA ARG A 5 13.83 7.64 10.23
C ARG A 5 12.38 8.05 10.07
N SER A 6 11.98 9.10 10.76
CA SER A 6 10.66 9.70 10.60
C SER A 6 10.61 10.45 9.27
N TYR A 7 10.08 9.82 8.22
CA TYR A 7 9.94 10.47 6.90
C TYR A 7 8.91 11.60 6.92
N ILE A 8 7.92 11.49 7.81
CA ILE A 8 6.81 12.45 7.92
C ILE A 8 7.29 13.85 8.33
N GLU A 9 8.42 13.95 9.05
CA GLU A 9 9.05 15.21 9.43
C GLU A 9 9.70 15.95 8.25
N GLU A 10 9.84 15.31 7.08
CA GLU A 10 10.37 15.96 5.87
C GLU A 10 9.33 16.77 5.10
N VAL A 11 8.06 16.72 5.51
CA VAL A 11 6.95 17.47 4.91
C VAL A 11 6.24 18.30 5.99
N ASP A 12 5.51 19.33 5.57
CA ASP A 12 4.65 20.10 6.47
C ASP A 12 3.31 19.36 6.71
N PHE A 13 3.39 18.25 7.44
CA PHE A 13 2.28 17.31 7.61
C PHE A 13 1.02 17.97 8.18
N GLU A 14 1.15 18.85 9.17
CA GLU A 14 0.00 19.51 9.79
C GLU A 14 -0.73 20.43 8.81
N THR A 15 0.01 21.22 8.02
CA THR A 15 -0.59 22.05 6.97
C THR A 15 -1.26 21.19 5.90
N ILE A 16 -0.59 20.11 5.46
CA ILE A 16 -1.14 19.21 4.44
C ILE A 16 -2.44 18.57 4.95
N LYS A 17 -2.46 18.06 6.18
CA LYS A 17 -3.64 17.49 6.83
C LYS A 17 -4.81 18.48 6.88
N GLN A 18 -4.57 19.71 7.32
CA GLN A 18 -5.61 20.76 7.34
C GLN A 18 -6.18 21.03 5.95
N ARG A 19 -5.36 21.00 4.91
CA ARG A 19 -5.81 21.18 3.52
C ARG A 19 -6.65 20.00 3.04
N PHE A 20 -6.31 18.77 3.45
CA PHE A 20 -7.14 17.60 3.18
C PHE A 20 -8.49 17.68 3.91
N ASP A 21 -8.50 18.07 5.18
CA ASP A 21 -9.73 18.28 5.96
C ASP A 21 -10.65 19.30 5.26
N ALA A 22 -10.11 20.47 4.89
CA ALA A 22 -10.83 21.51 4.16
C ALA A 22 -11.35 21.05 2.78
N PHE A 23 -10.58 20.23 2.05
CA PHE A 23 -11.03 19.63 0.79
C PHE A 23 -12.25 18.72 0.99
N TRP A 24 -12.23 17.87 2.02
CA TRP A 24 -13.34 16.97 2.34
C TRP A 24 -14.57 17.70 2.85
N ASP A 25 -14.37 18.79 3.58
CA ASP A 25 -15.43 19.69 4.04
C ASP A 25 -15.94 20.65 2.96
N ARG A 26 -15.40 20.54 1.74
CA ARG A 26 -15.76 21.34 0.55
C ARG A 26 -15.53 22.84 0.75
N GLU A 27 -14.56 23.19 1.58
CA GLU A 27 -14.13 24.57 1.75
C GLU A 27 -13.41 25.08 0.49
N VAL A 28 -13.45 26.40 0.29
CA VAL A 28 -12.72 27.02 -0.82
C VAL A 28 -11.26 27.16 -0.43
N LEU A 29 -10.41 26.34 -1.04
CA LEU A 29 -8.96 26.44 -0.91
C LEU A 29 -8.38 27.50 -1.85
N ASP A 30 -7.20 28.01 -1.48
CA ASP A 30 -6.38 28.91 -2.29
C ASP A 30 -5.87 28.25 -3.59
N ARG A 31 -5.68 26.93 -3.55
CA ARG A 31 -5.31 26.07 -4.68
C ARG A 31 -5.81 24.64 -4.46
N PRO A 32 -5.99 23.84 -5.53
CA PRO A 32 -6.27 22.41 -5.40
C PRO A 32 -5.23 21.68 -4.55
N LEU A 33 -5.60 20.51 -4.03
CA LEU A 33 -4.62 19.55 -3.53
C LEU A 33 -3.73 19.08 -4.68
N ILE A 34 -2.41 19.09 -4.46
CA ILE A 34 -1.40 18.76 -5.47
C ILE A 34 -0.53 17.64 -4.93
N HIS A 35 -0.61 16.45 -5.51
CA HIS A 35 0.28 15.34 -5.19
C HIS A 35 1.41 15.29 -6.23
N ILE A 36 2.63 15.63 -5.81
CA ILE A 36 3.82 15.56 -6.66
C ILE A 36 4.90 14.74 -5.96
N THR A 37 5.42 13.74 -6.67
CA THR A 37 6.59 12.98 -6.25
C THR A 37 7.71 13.15 -7.27
N ALA A 38 8.95 13.17 -6.79
CA ALA A 38 10.13 13.29 -7.63
C ALA A 38 11.29 12.41 -7.13
N PRO A 39 12.16 11.90 -8.01
CA PRO A 39 13.34 11.15 -7.58
C PRO A 39 14.30 12.02 -6.76
N ARG A 40 14.71 11.52 -5.59
CA ARG A 40 15.72 12.14 -4.73
C ARG A 40 17.12 12.01 -5.34
N LYS A 41 17.93 13.06 -5.18
CA LYS A 41 19.34 13.09 -5.57
C LYS A 41 20.23 13.36 -4.34
N PRO A 42 21.32 12.61 -4.13
CA PRO A 42 21.73 11.42 -4.90
C PRO A 42 20.74 10.26 -4.71
N ARG A 43 20.64 9.38 -5.72
CA ARG A 43 19.81 8.18 -5.60
C ARG A 43 20.43 7.26 -4.54
N ARG A 44 19.61 6.81 -3.58
CA ARG A 44 20.03 5.80 -2.63
C ARG A 44 19.93 4.41 -3.27
N ASN A 45 20.95 3.59 -3.05
CA ASN A 45 20.95 2.20 -3.48
C ASN A 45 20.48 1.34 -2.31
N VAL A 46 19.29 0.75 -2.43
CA VAL A 46 18.82 -0.30 -1.53
C VAL A 46 18.83 -1.60 -2.30
N THR A 47 19.54 -2.59 -1.78
CA THR A 47 19.51 -3.94 -2.32
C THR A 47 18.23 -4.62 -1.86
N LEU A 48 17.36 -4.98 -2.80
CA LEU A 48 16.16 -5.75 -2.50
C LEU A 48 16.52 -7.22 -2.26
N PRO A 49 15.85 -7.91 -1.32
CA PRO A 49 15.96 -9.36 -1.17
C PRO A 49 15.65 -10.07 -2.49
N ALA A 50 16.31 -11.20 -2.72
CA ALA A 50 16.00 -12.04 -3.88
C ALA A 50 14.67 -12.77 -3.65
N VAL A 51 13.76 -12.64 -4.62
CA VAL A 51 12.49 -13.38 -4.70
C VAL A 51 12.45 -14.17 -6.01
N ARG A 52 11.87 -15.35 -5.97
CA ARG A 52 11.89 -16.37 -7.02
C ARG A 52 10.62 -16.39 -7.84
N THR A 53 9.49 -16.01 -7.24
CA THR A 53 8.18 -16.06 -7.91
C THR A 53 7.50 -14.70 -7.90
N LEU A 54 6.50 -14.55 -8.76
CA LEU A 54 5.64 -13.38 -8.73
C LEU A 54 4.89 -13.28 -7.40
N GLU A 55 4.35 -14.39 -6.90
CA GLU A 55 3.66 -14.44 -5.61
C GLU A 55 4.56 -13.95 -4.47
N GLU A 56 5.83 -14.34 -4.43
CA GLU A 56 6.77 -13.86 -3.41
C GLU A 56 6.98 -12.32 -3.46
N LYS A 57 6.82 -11.67 -4.62
CA LYS A 57 6.86 -10.18 -4.68
C LYS A 57 5.68 -9.53 -3.96
N TRP A 58 4.56 -10.24 -3.84
CA TRP A 58 3.35 -9.79 -3.14
C TRP A 58 3.26 -10.27 -1.70
N THR A 59 3.95 -11.35 -1.34
CA THR A 59 3.78 -12.03 -0.04
C THR A 59 5.03 -12.08 0.83
N ASN A 60 6.22 -11.84 0.28
CA ASN A 60 7.44 -11.81 1.08
C ASN A 60 7.57 -10.46 1.82
N ILE A 61 7.34 -10.48 3.13
CA ILE A 61 7.32 -9.28 3.98
C ILE A 61 8.64 -8.52 3.92
N ASP A 62 9.80 -9.20 4.02
CA ASP A 62 11.11 -8.55 3.97
C ASP A 62 11.34 -7.83 2.63
N TYR A 63 10.93 -8.45 1.52
CA TYR A 63 11.00 -7.85 0.21
C TYR A 63 10.12 -6.59 0.12
N ILE A 64 8.88 -6.69 0.61
CA ILE A 64 7.91 -5.58 0.60
C ILE A 64 8.45 -4.41 1.43
N LEU A 65 8.85 -4.65 2.68
CA LEU A 65 9.36 -3.60 3.56
C LEU A 65 10.63 -2.94 3.00
N LYS A 66 11.52 -3.70 2.35
CA LYS A 66 12.70 -3.13 1.68
C LYS A 66 12.35 -2.33 0.44
N LYS A 67 11.31 -2.71 -0.30
CA LYS A 67 10.78 -1.94 -1.44
C LYS A 67 10.14 -0.63 -0.97
N VAL A 68 9.44 -0.64 0.16
CA VAL A 68 8.87 0.56 0.81
C VAL A 68 9.98 1.49 1.31
N GLU A 69 10.98 0.96 2.02
CA GLU A 69 12.15 1.73 2.45
C GLU A 69 12.85 2.38 1.26
N LEU A 70 13.08 1.63 0.17
CA LEU A 70 13.62 2.18 -1.06
C LEU A 70 12.74 3.31 -1.63
N TYR A 71 11.43 3.13 -1.69
CA TYR A 71 10.50 4.16 -2.17
C TYR A 71 10.60 5.45 -1.34
N LEU A 72 10.47 5.35 -0.02
CA LEU A 72 10.49 6.49 0.89
C LEU A 72 11.86 7.21 0.86
N GLU A 73 12.96 6.46 0.79
CA GLU A 73 14.32 7.02 0.78
C GLU A 73 14.74 7.60 -0.58
N SER A 74 14.13 7.16 -1.67
CA SER A 74 14.45 7.61 -3.03
C SER A 74 13.46 8.62 -3.60
N THR A 75 12.44 9.01 -2.82
CA THR A 75 11.39 9.94 -3.25
C THR A 75 11.46 11.26 -2.46
N VAL A 76 11.20 12.36 -3.15
CA VAL A 76 10.88 13.67 -2.58
C VAL A 76 9.39 13.88 -2.75
N PHE A 77 8.72 14.26 -1.67
CA PHE A 77 7.28 14.53 -1.61
C PHE A 77 7.07 16.04 -1.61
N LEU A 78 6.30 16.54 -2.57
CA LEU A 78 6.12 17.97 -2.83
C LEU A 78 4.63 18.32 -2.90
N GLY A 79 4.31 19.60 -2.70
CA GLY A 79 2.93 20.07 -2.64
C GLY A 79 2.24 19.54 -1.39
N ASP A 80 1.19 18.75 -1.59
CA ASP A 80 0.40 18.09 -0.56
C ASP A 80 0.64 16.57 -0.54
N ALA A 81 1.67 16.07 -1.22
CA ALA A 81 2.10 14.69 -1.09
C ALA A 81 2.76 14.47 0.28
N ILE A 82 2.42 13.37 0.94
CA ILE A 82 3.04 12.91 2.19
C ILE A 82 3.78 11.62 1.91
N PRO A 83 4.83 11.26 2.66
CA PRO A 83 5.42 9.93 2.59
C PRO A 83 4.40 8.88 3.03
N GLU A 84 3.94 8.05 2.10
CA GLU A 84 2.91 7.06 2.32
C GLU A 84 3.34 5.64 1.97
N TYR A 85 2.72 4.66 2.64
CA TYR A 85 2.78 3.26 2.29
C TYR A 85 1.35 2.72 2.19
N TRP A 86 1.03 2.10 1.06
CA TRP A 86 -0.28 1.48 0.84
C TRP A 86 -0.14 -0.05 0.75
N PRO A 87 -0.20 -0.76 1.89
CA PRO A 87 -0.15 -2.21 1.90
C PRO A 87 -1.41 -2.75 1.20
N ASN A 88 -1.23 -3.52 0.12
CA ASN A 88 -2.35 -4.06 -0.66
C ASN A 88 -1.98 -5.38 -1.35
N LEU A 89 -2.98 -6.25 -1.51
CA LEU A 89 -2.90 -7.49 -2.29
C LEU A 89 -3.70 -7.40 -3.60
N GLY A 90 -3.82 -6.19 -4.16
CA GLY A 90 -4.57 -5.88 -5.37
C GLY A 90 -6.09 -5.79 -5.16
N PRO A 91 -6.86 -5.59 -6.25
CA PRO A 91 -8.26 -5.18 -6.18
C PRO A 91 -9.20 -6.23 -5.60
N ASN A 92 -8.81 -7.51 -5.64
CA ASN A 92 -9.65 -8.62 -5.18
C ASN A 92 -9.32 -9.11 -3.75
N GLN A 93 -8.51 -8.35 -2.99
CA GLN A 93 -8.09 -8.76 -1.65
C GLN A 93 -9.27 -9.03 -0.69
N LEU A 94 -10.36 -8.26 -0.78
CA LEU A 94 -11.52 -8.48 0.09
C LEU A 94 -12.21 -9.82 -0.21
N ALA A 95 -12.38 -10.17 -1.48
CA ALA A 95 -12.90 -11.48 -1.87
C ALA A 95 -12.00 -12.62 -1.37
N ALA A 96 -10.68 -12.39 -1.36
CA ALA A 96 -9.71 -13.34 -0.85
C ALA A 96 -9.79 -13.54 0.66
N PHE A 97 -10.03 -12.46 1.42
CA PHE A 97 -10.26 -12.53 2.87
C PHE A 97 -11.52 -13.35 3.21
N LEU A 98 -12.49 -13.37 2.30
CA LEU A 98 -13.77 -14.08 2.43
C LEU A 98 -13.75 -15.51 1.84
N GLY A 99 -12.57 -16.07 1.57
CA GLY A 99 -12.39 -17.45 1.11
C GLY A 99 -11.97 -17.61 -0.35
N GLY A 100 -11.85 -16.51 -1.09
CA GLY A 100 -11.31 -16.52 -2.45
C GLY A 100 -9.80 -16.80 -2.49
N GLU A 101 -9.35 -17.37 -3.61
CA GLU A 101 -7.92 -17.60 -3.84
C GLU A 101 -7.36 -16.57 -4.83
N LEU A 102 -6.37 -15.79 -4.40
CA LEU A 102 -5.71 -14.82 -5.27
C LEU A 102 -4.82 -15.51 -6.31
N VAL A 103 -4.78 -14.90 -7.49
CA VAL A 103 -3.84 -15.20 -8.56
C VAL A 103 -3.20 -13.87 -8.97
N PHE A 104 -1.88 -13.77 -8.80
CA PHE A 104 -1.13 -12.60 -9.22
C PHE A 104 -0.80 -12.72 -10.71
N LEU A 105 -1.21 -11.74 -11.50
CA LEU A 105 -0.94 -11.72 -12.95
C LEU A 105 0.37 -11.01 -13.27
N ASP A 106 0.65 -9.94 -12.54
CA ASP A 106 1.89 -9.16 -12.57
C ASP A 106 2.11 -8.48 -11.20
N GLU A 107 3.01 -7.50 -11.12
CA GLU A 107 3.28 -6.72 -9.90
C GLU A 107 2.26 -5.59 -9.63
N LEU A 108 1.27 -5.42 -10.50
CA LEU A 108 0.30 -4.32 -10.48
C LEU A 108 -1.13 -4.81 -10.22
N THR A 109 -1.45 -6.07 -10.52
CA THR A 109 -2.81 -6.59 -10.36
C THR A 109 -2.90 -8.04 -9.88
N SER A 110 -3.95 -8.30 -9.10
CA SER A 110 -4.34 -9.61 -8.61
C SER A 110 -5.80 -9.89 -8.97
N TRP A 111 -6.06 -11.15 -9.30
CA TRP A 111 -7.39 -11.67 -9.61
C TRP A 111 -7.79 -12.68 -8.54
N VAL A 112 -9.07 -13.01 -8.45
CA VAL A 112 -9.55 -14.10 -7.59
C VAL A 112 -10.16 -15.19 -8.46
N LYS A 113 -9.88 -16.45 -8.14
CA LYS A 113 -10.58 -17.56 -8.78
C LYS A 113 -12.06 -17.52 -8.37
N PRO A 114 -13.01 -17.75 -9.28
CA PRO A 114 -14.40 -17.95 -8.90
C PRO A 114 -14.50 -19.04 -7.83
N PHE A 115 -15.17 -18.73 -6.72
CA PHE A 115 -15.32 -19.63 -5.57
C PHE A 115 -16.75 -19.64 -5.01
N ILE A 116 -17.65 -18.88 -5.66
CA ILE A 116 -19.08 -18.78 -5.35
C ILE A 116 -19.79 -18.89 -6.69
N ASP A 117 -20.70 -19.86 -6.82
CA ASP A 117 -21.50 -20.06 -8.02
C ASP A 117 -22.76 -19.18 -8.01
N GLU A 118 -23.36 -19.00 -6.84
CA GLU A 118 -24.56 -18.20 -6.62
C GLU A 118 -24.42 -17.32 -5.38
N LEU A 119 -24.75 -16.04 -5.50
CA LEU A 119 -24.70 -15.08 -4.39
C LEU A 119 -25.88 -15.22 -3.43
N GLU A 120 -27.00 -15.77 -3.90
CA GLU A 120 -28.19 -15.95 -3.08
C GLU A 120 -27.90 -16.97 -1.96
N GLY A 121 -28.09 -16.55 -0.71
CA GLY A 121 -27.78 -17.39 0.46
C GLY A 121 -26.31 -17.44 0.85
N PHE A 122 -25.40 -16.80 0.09
CA PHE A 122 -24.00 -16.66 0.52
C PHE A 122 -23.91 -15.71 1.71
N ASN A 123 -23.43 -16.21 2.84
CA ASN A 123 -23.20 -15.41 4.05
C ASN A 123 -21.69 -15.28 4.29
N PRO A 124 -21.05 -14.16 3.89
CA PRO A 124 -19.62 -13.98 4.06
C PRO A 124 -19.27 -13.93 5.55
N VAL A 125 -18.32 -14.77 5.96
CA VAL A 125 -17.74 -14.75 7.30
C VAL A 125 -16.24 -14.53 7.15
N LEU A 126 -15.72 -13.52 7.85
CA LEU A 126 -14.28 -13.33 7.94
C LEU A 126 -13.70 -14.40 8.86
N ASP A 127 -12.88 -15.28 8.28
CA ASP A 127 -12.03 -16.20 9.04
C ASP A 127 -10.69 -15.52 9.28
N GLU A 128 -10.39 -15.13 10.53
CA GLU A 128 -9.12 -14.50 10.87
C GLU A 128 -7.91 -15.43 10.67
N SER A 129 -8.14 -16.74 10.49
CA SER A 129 -7.09 -17.69 10.11
C SER A 129 -6.82 -17.74 8.60
N ASN A 130 -7.64 -17.07 7.78
CA ASN A 130 -7.46 -16.95 6.33
C ASN A 130 -6.04 -16.43 6.01
N LYS A 131 -5.36 -17.10 5.08
CA LYS A 131 -3.95 -16.80 4.76
C LYS A 131 -3.74 -15.38 4.26
N TRP A 132 -4.68 -14.85 3.47
CA TRP A 132 -4.59 -13.50 2.89
C TRP A 132 -4.89 -12.44 3.95
N TRP A 133 -5.84 -12.71 4.83
CA TRP A 133 -6.14 -11.83 5.97
C TRP A 133 -4.95 -11.72 6.93
N ARG A 134 -4.36 -12.85 7.32
CA ARG A 134 -3.16 -12.87 8.17
C ARG A 134 -1.99 -12.16 7.53
N LEU A 135 -1.71 -12.44 6.26
CA LEU A 135 -0.66 -11.76 5.51
C LEU A 135 -0.88 -10.24 5.48
N MET A 136 -2.10 -9.78 5.18
CA MET A 136 -2.44 -8.35 5.20
C MET A 136 -2.21 -7.73 6.59
N SER A 137 -2.57 -8.46 7.65
CA SER A 137 -2.41 -8.02 9.04
C SER A 137 -0.93 -7.94 9.45
N GLU A 138 -0.08 -8.79 8.88
CA GLU A 138 1.37 -8.78 9.13
C GLU A 138 2.12 -7.70 8.33
N ILE A 139 1.59 -7.31 7.16
CA ILE A 139 2.20 -6.31 6.27
C ILE A 139 1.85 -4.87 6.68
N MET A 140 0.72 -4.67 7.37
CA MET A 140 0.21 -3.37 7.81
C MET A 140 0.97 -2.84 9.03
#